data_AF-A0A6P0X4K9-F1
#
_entry.id   AF-A0A6P0X4K9-F1
#
_cell.length_a   1.000
_cell.length_b   1.000
_cell.length_c   1.000
_cell.angle_alpha   90.00
_cell.angle_beta   90.00
_cell.angle_gamma   90.00
#
_symmetry.space_group_name_H-M   'P 1'
#
loop_
_entity.id
_entity.type
_entity.pdbx_description
1 polymer ?
#
loop_
_entity_poly.entity_id
_entity_poly.type
_entity_poly.pdbx_seq_one_letter_code
_entity_poly.pdbx_strand_id
1 'polypeptide(L)'
;MNTPQPNFRYATRAVPDVASNSSFDTPYLVYMNGGWYSVGSGTSVGPPLWSGLIARINQALETQVGSIHDVLYDHAELYESSDYDEAKCPRIFRDITEGNNGFYSAREGWDAATGLGRPVGTALLAALNNPDVEQCKS
;
A
#
# COMPACT_ATOMS: atom_id res chain seq x y z
N MET A 1 -16.56 -10.54 -14.01
CA MET A 1 -17.63 -11.21 -13.22
C MET A 1 -17.55 -10.66 -11.81
N ASN A 2 -18.54 -9.87 -11.37
CA ASN A 2 -18.60 -9.29 -10.02
C ASN A 2 -18.93 -10.39 -9.01
N THR A 3 -17.94 -10.92 -8.31
CA THR A 3 -18.19 -11.68 -7.07
C THR A 3 -18.76 -10.72 -6.02
N PRO A 4 -19.90 -11.02 -5.38
CA PRO A 4 -20.47 -10.17 -4.35
C PRO A 4 -19.51 -10.08 -3.17
N GLN A 5 -19.18 -8.85 -2.77
CA GLN A 5 -18.49 -8.59 -1.51
C GLN A 5 -19.44 -8.98 -0.36
N PRO A 6 -18.96 -9.61 0.72
CA PRO A 6 -19.71 -9.79 1.96
C PRO A 6 -20.47 -8.52 2.35
N ASN A 7 -21.80 -8.62 2.46
CA ASN A 7 -22.68 -7.51 2.81
C ASN A 7 -22.41 -7.07 4.26
N PHE A 8 -21.50 -6.11 4.46
CA PHE A 8 -21.33 -5.46 5.75
C PHE A 8 -22.59 -4.66 6.08
N ARG A 9 -23.32 -5.08 7.12
CA ARG A 9 -24.54 -4.40 7.59
C ARG A 9 -24.28 -3.09 8.33
N TYR A 10 -23.00 -2.69 8.48
CA TYR A 10 -22.55 -1.47 9.14
C TYR A 10 -21.35 -0.88 8.38
N ALA A 11 -21.28 0.46 8.28
CA ALA A 11 -20.08 1.15 7.81
C ALA A 11 -19.01 1.07 8.90
N THR A 12 -18.06 0.15 8.73
CA THR A 12 -16.92 -0.07 9.63
C THR A 12 -15.61 0.20 8.91
N ARG A 13 -14.54 0.45 9.66
CA ARG A 13 -13.19 0.56 9.09
C ARG A 13 -12.85 -0.69 8.28
N ALA A 14 -12.56 -0.51 7.00
CA ALA A 14 -12.19 -1.59 6.11
C ALA A 14 -10.69 -1.92 6.22
N VAL A 15 -10.30 -3.15 5.85
CA VAL A 15 -8.91 -3.63 5.92
C VAL A 15 -8.56 -4.47 4.67
N PRO A 16 -7.27 -4.52 4.28
CA PRO A 16 -6.15 -3.70 4.80
C PRO A 16 -6.14 -2.29 4.20
N ASP A 17 -5.25 -1.41 4.68
CA ASP A 17 -4.96 -0.14 3.98
C ASP A 17 -4.02 -0.38 2.79
N VAL A 18 -3.03 -1.26 2.94
CA VAL A 18 -1.94 -1.48 2.00
C VAL A 18 -1.47 -2.95 2.01
N ALA A 19 -0.73 -3.35 0.98
CA ALA A 19 -0.18 -4.69 0.82
C ALA A 19 1.36 -4.71 0.71
N SER A 20 1.93 -5.87 1.00
CA SER A 20 3.35 -6.23 0.78
C SER A 20 3.40 -7.67 0.27
N ASN A 21 4.50 -8.06 -0.40
CA ASN A 21 4.67 -9.47 -0.76
C ASN A 21 4.62 -10.35 0.50
N SER A 22 3.82 -11.40 0.42
CA SER A 22 3.50 -12.34 1.50
C SER A 22 3.37 -13.78 0.98
N SER A 23 3.75 -14.03 -0.28
CA SER A 23 3.56 -15.33 -0.94
C SER A 23 4.52 -16.39 -0.40
N PHE A 24 4.05 -17.64 -0.35
CA PHE A 24 4.89 -18.81 -0.10
C PHE A 24 5.70 -19.22 -1.33
N ASP A 25 5.28 -18.81 -2.53
CA ASP A 25 5.99 -19.10 -3.79
C ASP A 25 7.16 -18.13 -4.02
N THR A 26 7.09 -16.93 -3.43
CA THR A 26 8.16 -15.92 -3.44
C THR A 26 8.51 -15.47 -2.01
N PRO A 27 9.05 -16.36 -1.17
CA PRO A 27 9.29 -16.10 0.23
C PRO A 27 10.53 -15.22 0.45
N TYR A 28 10.58 -14.52 1.58
CA TYR A 28 11.80 -13.91 2.08
C TYR A 28 12.67 -14.93 2.80
N LEU A 29 13.98 -14.81 2.61
CA LEU A 29 14.98 -15.53 3.38
C LEU A 29 15.24 -14.79 4.69
N VAL A 30 15.16 -15.51 5.81
CA VAL A 30 15.43 -15.01 7.15
C VAL A 30 16.58 -15.82 7.73
N TYR A 31 17.60 -15.14 8.26
CA TYR A 31 18.71 -15.81 8.94
C TYR A 31 18.38 -15.98 10.42
N MET A 32 18.33 -17.22 10.89
CA MET A 32 18.04 -17.57 12.29
C MET A 32 18.86 -18.80 12.67
N ASN A 33 19.19 -18.99 13.95
CA ASN A 33 19.86 -20.22 14.45
C ASN A 33 21.08 -20.69 13.63
N GLY A 34 21.85 -19.77 13.05
CA GLY A 34 23.04 -20.11 12.27
C GLY A 34 22.79 -20.56 10.83
N GLY A 35 21.57 -20.38 10.30
CA GLY A 35 21.23 -20.77 8.93
C GLY A 35 20.22 -19.84 8.26
N TRP A 36 20.10 -19.95 6.93
CA TRP A 36 19.09 -19.27 6.13
C TRP A 36 17.83 -20.12 6.03
N TYR A 37 16.67 -19.50 6.31
CA TYR A 37 15.37 -20.14 6.28
C TYR A 37 14.43 -19.41 5.34
N SER A 38 13.72 -20.15 4.51
CA SER A 38 12.68 -19.64 3.61
C SER A 38 11.33 -19.55 4.33
N VAL A 39 11.29 -18.78 5.41
CA VAL A 39 10.12 -18.65 6.32
C VAL A 39 9.44 -17.29 6.26
N GLY A 40 9.98 -16.35 5.49
CA GLY A 40 9.35 -15.05 5.33
C GLY A 40 8.18 -15.12 4.35
N SER A 41 7.05 -15.65 4.78
CA SER A 41 5.79 -15.56 4.06
C SER A 41 4.69 -15.15 5.03
N GLY A 42 3.49 -14.89 4.52
CA GLY A 42 2.40 -14.34 5.30
C GLY A 42 2.55 -12.85 5.58
N THR A 43 1.49 -12.27 6.13
CA THR A 43 1.39 -10.83 6.34
C THR A 43 2.31 -10.32 7.46
N SER A 44 2.85 -11.21 8.31
CA SER A 44 3.81 -10.84 9.38
C SER A 44 5.07 -10.15 8.87
N VAL A 45 5.45 -10.37 7.60
CA VAL A 45 6.59 -9.68 6.98
C VAL A 45 6.21 -8.29 6.47
N GLY A 46 4.93 -8.02 6.24
CA GLY A 46 4.43 -6.74 5.74
C GLY A 46 4.75 -5.55 6.67
N PRO A 47 4.36 -5.59 7.96
CA PRO A 47 4.63 -4.52 8.91
C PRO A 47 6.11 -4.12 9.01
N PRO A 48 7.09 -5.01 9.22
CA PRO A 48 8.49 -4.59 9.31
C PRO A 48 9.05 -4.01 8.00
N LEU A 49 8.56 -4.45 6.83
CA LEU A 49 8.94 -3.83 5.55
C LEU A 49 8.44 -2.38 5.45
N TRP A 50 7.18 -2.15 5.82
CA TRP A 50 6.61 -0.81 5.86
C TRP A 50 7.31 0.07 6.91
N SER A 51 7.60 -0.46 8.10
CA SER A 51 8.37 0.26 9.12
C SER A 51 9.76 0.66 8.60
N GLY A 52 10.45 -0.24 7.90
CA GLY A 52 11.74 0.07 7.27
C GLY A 52 11.64 1.14 6.19
N LEU A 53 10.60 1.11 5.36
CA LEU A 53 10.34 2.13 4.35
C LEU A 53 10.08 3.50 5.00
N ILE A 54 9.21 3.58 6.00
CA ILE A 54 8.91 4.83 6.72
C ILE A 54 10.14 5.35 7.46
N ALA A 55 10.98 4.48 8.03
CA ALA A 55 12.24 4.90 8.63
C ALA A 55 13.20 5.54 7.61
N ARG A 56 13.27 5.00 6.38
CA ARG A 56 14.06 5.60 5.28
C ARG A 56 13.49 6.93 4.82
N ILE A 57 12.17 7.05 4.77
CA ILE A 57 11.49 8.30 4.42
C ILE A 57 11.76 9.37 5.48
N ASN A 58 11.59 9.03 6.77
CA ASN A 58 11.90 9.94 7.87
C ASN A 58 13.36 10.40 7.83
N GLN A 59 14.28 9.49 7.50
CA GLN A 59 15.69 9.83 7.32
C GLN A 59 15.90 10.82 6.16
N ALA A 60 15.24 10.62 5.03
CA ALA A 60 15.37 11.47 3.85
C ALA A 60 14.74 12.87 4.04
N LEU A 61 13.68 12.96 4.84
CA LEU A 61 12.97 14.22 5.12
C LEU A 61 13.51 14.94 6.37
N GLU A 62 14.45 14.34 7.09
CA GLU A 62 14.97 14.85 8.38
C GLU A 62 13.89 15.14 9.44
N THR A 63 12.73 14.50 9.32
CA THR A 63 11.57 14.69 10.20
C THR A 63 10.72 13.42 10.29
N GLN A 64 9.87 13.33 11.31
CA GLN A 64 8.91 12.22 11.45
C GLN A 64 7.64 12.56 10.69
N VAL A 65 7.24 11.70 9.73
CA VAL A 65 6.01 11.91 8.95
C VAL A 65 4.72 11.70 9.75
N GLY A 66 4.80 11.05 10.92
CA GLY A 66 3.63 10.80 11.78
C GLY A 66 2.62 9.84 11.13
N SER A 67 1.33 10.14 11.29
CA SER A 67 0.25 9.40 10.62
C SER A 67 0.22 9.77 9.14
N ILE A 68 0.31 8.75 8.28
CA ILE A 68 0.31 8.95 6.83
C ILE A 68 -1.04 8.67 6.17
N HIS A 69 -2.03 8.18 6.92
CA HIS A 69 -3.31 7.70 6.39
C HIS A 69 -4.01 8.74 5.49
N ASP A 70 -4.11 9.99 5.93
CA ASP A 70 -4.75 11.06 5.14
C ASP A 70 -4.06 11.22 3.78
N VAL A 71 -2.73 11.33 3.76
CA VAL A 71 -1.93 11.40 2.52
C VAL A 71 -2.17 10.19 1.63
N LEU A 72 -2.23 8.97 2.19
CA LEU A 72 -2.44 7.77 1.40
C LEU A 72 -3.81 7.78 0.71
N TYR A 73 -4.87 8.14 1.44
CA TYR A 73 -6.24 8.10 0.93
C TYR A 73 -6.58 9.31 0.06
N ASP A 74 -6.05 10.50 0.34
CA ASP A 74 -6.22 11.69 -0.51
C ASP A 74 -5.61 11.45 -1.90
N HIS A 75 -4.42 10.85 -1.96
CA HIS A 75 -3.82 10.46 -3.24
C HIS A 75 -4.61 9.35 -3.94
N ALA A 76 -5.13 8.37 -3.20
CA ALA A 76 -5.93 7.30 -3.78
C ALA A 76 -7.25 7.82 -4.38
N GLU A 77 -7.93 8.75 -3.70
CA GLU A 77 -9.13 9.41 -4.21
C GLU A 77 -8.82 10.26 -5.43
N LEU A 78 -7.70 11.00 -5.42
CA LEU A 78 -7.28 11.79 -6.58
C LEU A 78 -7.09 10.93 -7.83
N TYR A 79 -6.61 9.69 -7.72
CA TYR A 79 -6.36 8.82 -8.88
C TYR A 79 -7.61 8.47 -9.70
N GLU A 80 -8.80 8.64 -9.12
CA GLU A 80 -10.10 8.46 -9.78
C GLU A 80 -10.59 9.75 -10.48
N SER A 81 -9.92 10.89 -10.25
CA SER A 81 -10.26 12.18 -10.84
C SER A 81 -9.76 12.31 -12.27
N SER A 82 -10.57 12.93 -13.13
CA SER A 82 -10.14 13.32 -14.49
C SER A 82 -9.03 14.36 -14.50
N ASP A 83 -8.89 15.12 -13.40
CA ASP A 83 -7.93 16.20 -13.28
C ASP A 83 -6.57 15.68 -12.80
N TYR A 84 -6.41 14.39 -12.48
CA TYR A 84 -5.15 13.83 -12.02
C TYR A 84 -4.08 13.85 -13.11
N ASP A 85 -2.94 14.47 -12.80
CA ASP A 85 -1.75 14.52 -13.64
C ASP A 85 -0.63 13.63 -13.06
N GLU A 86 -0.49 12.43 -13.62
CA GLU A 86 0.55 11.46 -13.21
C GLU A 86 1.97 11.98 -13.48
N ALA A 87 2.16 12.92 -14.41
CA ALA A 87 3.47 13.51 -14.66
C ALA A 87 3.90 14.47 -13.55
N LYS A 88 2.94 15.13 -12.88
CA LYS A 88 3.20 15.97 -11.71
C LYS A 88 3.39 15.12 -10.45
N CYS A 89 2.54 14.12 -10.26
CA CYS A 89 2.60 13.24 -9.10
C CYS A 89 2.46 11.77 -9.51
N PRO A 90 3.57 11.02 -9.59
CA PRO A 90 3.52 9.59 -9.85
C PRO A 90 2.68 8.84 -8.81
N ARG A 91 1.99 7.77 -9.24
CA ARG A 91 1.20 6.93 -8.32
C ARG A 91 2.07 6.37 -7.19
N ILE A 92 1.63 6.57 -5.95
CA ILE A 92 2.34 6.12 -4.74
C ILE A 92 2.11 4.63 -4.46
N PHE A 93 1.15 4.03 -5.15
CA PHE A 93 0.87 2.60 -5.09
C PHE A 93 0.94 1.97 -6.48
N ARG A 94 1.37 0.71 -6.51
CA ARG A 94 1.01 -0.20 -7.60
C ARG A 94 -0.20 -1.00 -7.16
N ASP A 95 -1.30 -0.73 -7.84
CA ASP A 95 -2.55 -1.42 -7.64
C ASP A 95 -2.42 -2.91 -7.97
N ILE A 96 -3.09 -3.76 -7.19
CA ILE A 96 -3.11 -5.20 -7.37
C ILE A 96 -4.55 -5.55 -7.74
N THR A 97 -4.77 -5.90 -9.00
CA THR A 97 -6.12 -6.09 -9.57
C THR A 97 -6.44 -7.56 -9.85
N GLU A 98 -5.52 -8.47 -9.57
CA GLU A 98 -5.65 -9.90 -9.84
C GLU A 98 -5.39 -10.73 -8.58
N GLY A 99 -6.23 -11.75 -8.37
CA GLY A 99 -6.16 -12.66 -7.22
C GLY A 99 -7.28 -12.45 -6.21
N ASN A 100 -7.19 -13.16 -5.09
CA ASN A 100 -8.13 -13.06 -3.97
C ASN A 100 -7.49 -13.57 -2.68
N ASN A 101 -8.09 -13.26 -1.53
CA ASN A 101 -7.68 -13.78 -0.22
C ASN A 101 -8.62 -14.90 0.31
N GLY A 102 -9.34 -15.57 -0.59
CA GLY A 102 -10.36 -16.57 -0.29
C GLY A 102 -11.76 -16.01 0.02
N PHE A 103 -11.87 -14.72 0.34
CA PHE A 103 -13.15 -14.06 0.66
C PHE A 103 -13.44 -12.87 -0.25
N TYR A 104 -12.40 -12.11 -0.61
CA TYR A 104 -12.48 -10.90 -1.39
C TYR A 104 -11.57 -11.01 -2.59
N SER A 105 -12.06 -10.58 -3.75
CA SER A 105 -11.30 -10.51 -4.99
C SER A 105 -10.61 -9.14 -5.10
N ALA A 106 -9.38 -9.16 -5.58
CA ALA A 106 -8.64 -7.97 -5.97
C ALA A 106 -9.34 -7.26 -7.15
N ARG A 107 -9.25 -5.93 -7.22
CA ARG A 107 -9.87 -5.12 -8.28
C ARG A 107 -9.18 -3.77 -8.40
N GLU A 108 -9.56 -2.98 -9.39
CA GLU A 108 -9.08 -1.60 -9.52
C GLU A 108 -9.50 -0.75 -8.30
N GLY A 109 -8.54 0.03 -7.80
CA GLY A 109 -8.69 0.90 -6.64
C GLY A 109 -8.64 0.14 -5.31
N TRP A 110 -9.21 0.71 -4.24
CA TRP A 110 -9.21 0.03 -2.95
C TRP A 110 -10.05 -1.25 -2.96
N ASP A 111 -9.48 -2.32 -2.43
CA ASP A 111 -10.19 -3.58 -2.19
C ASP A 111 -9.82 -4.26 -0.85
N ALA A 112 -10.68 -5.17 -0.41
CA ALA A 112 -10.50 -5.89 0.86
C ALA A 112 -9.51 -7.07 0.79
N ALA A 113 -8.87 -7.30 -0.36
CA ALA A 113 -7.80 -8.29 -0.52
C ALA A 113 -6.41 -7.63 -0.31
N THR A 114 -6.20 -6.44 -0.87
CA THR A 114 -4.89 -5.77 -0.99
C THR A 114 -4.88 -4.29 -0.64
N GLY A 115 -6.02 -3.73 -0.24
CA GLY A 115 -6.12 -2.31 0.13
C GLY A 115 -5.86 -1.41 -1.07
N LEU A 116 -5.03 -0.39 -0.89
CA LEU A 116 -4.53 0.49 -1.96
C LEU A 116 -3.43 -0.15 -2.82
N GLY A 117 -3.03 -1.39 -2.54
CA GLY A 117 -1.94 -2.09 -3.22
C GLY A 117 -0.58 -1.93 -2.54
N ARG A 118 0.51 -2.08 -3.29
CA ARG A 118 1.88 -2.05 -2.74
C ARG A 118 2.57 -0.70 -2.96
N PRO A 119 3.44 -0.24 -2.05
CA PRO A 119 4.02 1.10 -2.16
C PRO A 119 5.04 1.22 -3.30
N VAL A 120 5.08 2.39 -3.91
CA VAL A 120 6.19 2.89 -4.74
C VAL A 120 7.01 3.85 -3.88
N GLY A 121 8.08 3.35 -3.26
CA GLY A 121 8.78 4.06 -2.19
C GLY A 121 9.27 5.47 -2.54
N THR A 122 9.76 5.70 -3.76
CA THR A 122 10.21 7.03 -4.22
C THR A 122 9.05 8.00 -4.46
N ALA A 123 7.93 7.52 -4.99
CA ALA A 123 6.72 8.33 -5.17
C ALA A 123 6.09 8.67 -3.81
N LEU A 124 6.05 7.69 -2.89
CA LEU A 124 5.59 7.92 -1.52
C LEU A 124 6.47 8.93 -0.77
N LEU A 125 7.79 8.88 -0.94
CA LEU A 125 8.69 9.90 -0.40
C LEU A 125 8.35 11.30 -0.94
N ALA A 126 8.14 11.43 -2.25
CA ALA A 126 7.80 12.71 -2.86
C ALA A 126 6.46 13.26 -2.34
N ALA A 127 5.43 12.39 -2.26
CA ALA A 127 4.13 12.74 -1.69
C ALA A 127 4.22 13.15 -0.22
N LEU A 128 5.03 12.47 0.60
CA LEU A 128 5.18 12.85 2.01
C LEU A 128 6.03 14.12 2.21
N ASN A 129 6.87 14.49 1.24
CA ASN A 129 7.59 15.76 1.23
C ASN A 129 6.68 16.94 0.87
N ASN A 130 5.71 16.73 -0.03
CA ASN A 130 4.68 17.70 -0.37
C ASN A 130 3.30 17.03 -0.41
N PRO A 131 2.58 16.96 0.72
CA PRO A 131 1.36 16.16 0.85
C PRO A 131 0.11 16.78 0.20
N ASP A 132 0.19 18.02 -0.28
CA ASP A 132 -0.94 18.68 -0.92
C ASP A 132 -1.21 18.06 -2.30
N VAL A 133 -2.37 17.42 -2.46
CA VAL A 133 -2.79 16.77 -3.72
C VAL A 133 -3.24 17.76 -4.79
N GLU A 134 -3.49 19.04 -4.48
CA GLU A 134 -3.87 20.04 -5.48
C GLU A 134 -2.77 20.29 -6.51
N GLN A 135 -1.50 20.17 -6.11
CA GLN A 135 -0.36 20.30 -7.04
C GLN A 135 -0.36 19.21 -8.12
N CYS A 136 -1.05 18.10 -7.87
CA CYS A 136 -1.09 16.94 -8.73
C CYS A 136 -2.19 17.03 -9.79
N LYS A 137 -2.95 18.12 -9.84
CA LYS A 137 -4.03 18.32 -10.80
C LYS A 137 -3.56 19.07 -12.05
N SER A 138 -4.14 18.77 -13.23
CA SER A 138 -3.82 19.40 -14.53
C SER A 138 -4.53 20.72 -14.77
#